data_AF-R6QE50-F1
#
_entry.id   AF-R6QE50-F1
#
_cell.length_a   1.000
_cell.length_b   1.000
_cell.length_c   1.000
_cell.angle_alpha   90.00
_cell.angle_beta   90.00
_cell.angle_gamma   90.00
#
_symmetry.space_group_name_H-M   'P 1'
#
loop_
_entity.id
_entity.type
_entity.pdbx_description
1 polymer ?
#
loop_
_entity_poly.entity_id
_entity_poly.type
_entity_poly.pdbx_seq_one_letter_code
_entity_poly.pdbx_strand_id
1 'polypeptide(L)'
;MFENRPVKELVKDEDFKKWITPGSGFVPEGAEPTAQFHARCAETLLKLFEYMIRMDVTEAACVTHGGVIMSMLSQRALPSRHPEQWMADPGCGYTVQTDVQLWMRDRLVEAIDIVPFGYADTLRGQAETEENEAFE
;
A
#
# COMPACT_ATOMS: atom_id res chain seq x y z
N MET A 1 -22.92 7.29 0.66
CA MET A 1 -21.64 7.99 0.89
C MET A 1 -21.03 7.54 2.21
N PHE A 2 -19.77 7.09 2.21
CA PHE A 2 -19.08 6.53 3.40
C PHE A 2 -18.04 7.47 4.01
N GLU A 3 -17.58 8.46 3.26
CA GLU A 3 -16.59 9.45 3.72
C GLU A 3 -17.08 10.20 4.96
N ASN A 4 -16.13 10.55 5.83
CA ASN A 4 -16.37 11.28 7.09
C ASN A 4 -17.32 10.59 8.08
N ARG A 5 -17.64 9.31 7.87
CA ARG A 5 -18.42 8.50 8.81
C ARG A 5 -17.50 7.56 9.60
N PRO A 6 -17.72 7.38 10.90
CA PRO A 6 -16.88 6.50 11.70
C PRO A 6 -17.17 5.03 11.35
N VAL A 7 -16.11 4.21 11.29
CA VAL A 7 -16.21 2.79 10.91
C VAL A 7 -17.22 2.03 11.76
N LYS A 8 -17.30 2.33 13.07
CA LYS A 8 -18.26 1.71 14.01
C LYS A 8 -19.74 1.89 13.61
N GLU A 9 -20.06 2.91 12.83
CA GLU A 9 -21.40 3.14 12.27
C GLU A 9 -21.55 2.46 10.92
N LEU A 10 -20.51 2.52 10.08
CA LEU A 10 -20.48 1.92 8.75
C LEU A 10 -20.62 0.39 8.78
N VAL A 11 -20.06 -0.29 9.77
CA VAL A 11 -20.19 -1.76 9.90
C VAL A 11 -21.64 -2.24 10.06
N LYS A 12 -22.58 -1.34 10.38
CA LYS A 12 -24.01 -1.64 10.48
C LYS A 12 -24.77 -1.40 9.17
N ASP A 13 -24.13 -0.75 8.20
CA ASP A 13 -24.67 -0.38 6.90
C ASP A 13 -24.51 -1.56 5.92
N GLU A 14 -25.61 -2.03 5.34
CA GLU A 14 -25.60 -3.21 4.46
C GLU A 14 -24.81 -2.97 3.17
N ASP A 15 -24.82 -1.73 2.66
CA ASP A 15 -24.06 -1.40 1.45
C ASP A 15 -22.56 -1.31 1.75
N PHE A 16 -22.19 -0.87 2.96
CA PHE A 16 -20.81 -0.93 3.40
C PHE A 16 -20.32 -2.38 3.53
N LYS A 17 -21.14 -3.28 4.12
CA LYS A 17 -20.82 -4.71 4.21
C LYS A 17 -20.62 -5.34 2.83
N LYS A 18 -21.52 -5.05 1.88
CA LYS A 18 -21.37 -5.50 0.49
C LYS A 18 -20.06 -4.98 -0.11
N TRP A 19 -19.77 -3.69 0.08
CA TRP A 19 -18.57 -3.06 -0.48
C TRP A 19 -17.26 -3.68 0.02
N ILE A 20 -17.13 -3.93 1.33
CA ILE A 20 -15.90 -4.51 1.90
C ILE A 20 -15.77 -6.01 1.65
N THR A 21 -16.85 -6.68 1.23
CA THR A 21 -16.83 -8.13 0.97
C THR A 21 -16.07 -8.41 -0.32
N PRO A 22 -14.96 -9.17 -0.28
CA PRO A 22 -14.19 -9.51 -1.48
C PRO A 22 -15.06 -10.19 -2.52
N GLY A 23 -14.98 -9.72 -3.78
CA GLY A 23 -15.72 -10.31 -4.90
C GLY A 23 -17.19 -9.90 -5.02
N SER A 24 -17.72 -9.03 -4.15
CA SER A 24 -19.12 -8.56 -4.27
C SER A 24 -19.37 -7.75 -5.55
N GLY A 25 -18.32 -7.11 -6.09
CA GLY A 25 -18.42 -6.19 -7.23
C GLY A 25 -19.24 -4.94 -6.96
N PHE A 26 -19.69 -4.72 -5.73
CA PHE A 26 -20.53 -3.59 -5.36
C PHE A 26 -19.71 -2.31 -5.32
N VAL A 27 -20.16 -1.30 -6.07
CA VAL A 27 -19.58 0.05 -6.06
C VAL A 27 -20.60 0.99 -5.43
N PRO A 28 -20.27 1.63 -4.29
CA PRO A 28 -21.15 2.61 -3.66
C PRO A 28 -21.46 3.78 -4.60
N GLU A 29 -22.65 4.34 -4.48
CA GLU A 29 -23.05 5.49 -5.29
C GLU A 29 -22.06 6.66 -5.11
N GLY A 30 -21.58 7.21 -6.23
CA GLY A 30 -20.61 8.30 -6.28
C GLY A 30 -19.16 7.89 -6.02
N ALA A 31 -18.87 6.61 -5.76
CA ALA A 31 -17.50 6.13 -5.54
C ALA A 31 -16.80 5.75 -6.86
N GLU A 32 -15.47 5.87 -6.87
CA GLU A 32 -14.62 5.30 -7.92
C GLU A 32 -14.68 3.76 -7.86
N PRO A 33 -14.82 3.05 -8.99
CA PRO A 33 -14.69 1.60 -9.02
C PRO A 33 -13.29 1.14 -8.58
N THR A 34 -13.22 0.10 -7.76
CA THR A 34 -11.95 -0.44 -7.21
C THR A 34 -10.89 -0.72 -8.28
N ALA A 35 -11.28 -1.26 -9.42
CA ALA A 35 -10.35 -1.53 -10.53
C ALA A 35 -9.74 -0.25 -11.13
N GLN A 36 -10.51 0.84 -11.21
CA GLN A 36 -10.02 2.13 -11.72
C GLN A 36 -9.04 2.76 -10.73
N PHE A 37 -9.37 2.71 -9.43
CA PHE A 37 -8.47 3.13 -8.36
C PHE A 37 -7.13 2.39 -8.45
N HIS A 38 -7.14 1.06 -8.57
CA HIS A 38 -5.93 0.26 -8.65
C HIS A 38 -5.09 0.57 -9.90
N ALA A 39 -5.75 0.69 -11.07
CA ALA A 39 -5.08 1.04 -12.32
C ALA A 39 -4.38 2.41 -12.23
N ARG A 40 -5.08 3.42 -11.69
CA ARG A 40 -4.54 4.77 -11.52
C ARG A 40 -3.36 4.81 -10.55
N CYS A 41 -3.43 4.04 -9.46
CA CYS A 41 -2.32 3.94 -8.49
C CYS A 41 -1.08 3.30 -9.14
N ALA A 42 -1.24 2.18 -9.85
CA ALA A 42 -0.13 1.53 -10.53
C ALA A 42 0.50 2.45 -11.60
N GLU A 43 -0.32 3.12 -12.41
CA GLU A 43 0.16 4.07 -13.42
C GLU A 43 0.93 5.24 -12.79
N THR A 44 0.49 5.72 -11.63
CA THR A 44 1.16 6.80 -10.90
C THR A 44 2.57 6.40 -10.46
N LEU A 45 2.74 5.19 -9.91
CA LEU A 45 4.06 4.68 -9.55
C LEU A 45 4.97 4.62 -10.78
N LEU A 46 4.44 4.16 -11.92
CA LEU A 46 5.23 4.06 -13.13
C LEU A 46 5.67 5.43 -13.65
N LYS A 47 4.76 6.40 -13.66
CA LYS A 47 5.06 7.77 -14.07
C LYS A 47 6.10 8.44 -13.16
N LEU A 48 6.09 8.13 -11.86
CA LEU A 48 7.08 8.64 -10.91
C LEU A 48 8.49 8.17 -11.30
N PHE A 49 8.67 6.86 -11.51
CA PHE A 49 9.98 6.32 -11.93
C PHE A 49 10.39 6.77 -13.33
N GLU A 50 9.45 6.86 -14.29
CA GLU A 50 9.76 7.40 -15.61
C GLU A 50 10.25 8.85 -15.52
N TYR A 51 9.58 9.68 -14.72
CA TYR A 51 9.98 11.06 -14.49
C TYR A 51 11.38 11.13 -13.85
N MET A 52 11.61 10.32 -12.80
CA MET A 52 12.91 10.27 -12.13
C MET A 52 14.04 9.92 -13.10
N ILE A 53 13.85 8.87 -13.92
CA ILE A 53 14.84 8.45 -14.93
C ILE A 53 15.08 9.54 -15.97
N ARG A 54 14.02 10.18 -16.49
CA ARG A 54 14.14 11.19 -17.56
C ARG A 54 14.77 12.50 -17.08
N MET A 55 14.63 12.81 -15.80
CA MET A 55 15.11 14.05 -15.18
C MET A 55 16.40 13.86 -14.38
N ASP A 56 16.99 12.65 -14.40
CA ASP A 56 18.17 12.29 -13.61
C ASP A 56 17.99 12.55 -12.10
N VAL A 57 16.77 12.32 -11.59
CA VAL A 57 16.45 12.38 -10.16
C VAL A 57 16.69 11.01 -9.55
N THR A 58 17.65 10.92 -8.64
CA THR A 58 18.08 9.66 -8.01
C THR A 58 17.29 9.31 -6.75
N GLU A 59 16.64 10.29 -6.11
CA GLU A 59 15.89 10.10 -4.87
C GLU A 59 14.66 11.02 -4.82
N ALA A 60 13.52 10.49 -4.39
CA ALA A 60 12.28 11.24 -4.25
C ALA A 60 11.41 10.64 -3.13
N ALA A 61 10.63 11.49 -2.46
CA ALA A 61 9.63 11.07 -1.48
C ALA A 61 8.22 11.23 -2.06
N CYS A 62 7.42 10.16 -2.02
CA CYS A 62 6.01 10.19 -2.37
C CYS A 62 5.17 10.06 -1.09
N VAL A 63 4.53 11.15 -0.66
CA VAL A 63 3.66 11.17 0.52
C VAL A 63 2.21 10.99 0.06
N THR A 64 1.59 9.88 0.49
CA THR A 64 0.24 9.50 0.07
C THR A 64 -0.48 8.68 1.13
N HIS A 65 -1.63 8.09 0.80
CA HIS A 65 -2.47 7.30 1.71
C HIS A 65 -2.11 5.81 1.69
N GLY A 66 -2.39 5.10 2.79
CA GLY A 66 -2.11 3.65 2.91
C GLY A 66 -2.74 2.80 1.81
N GLY A 67 -3.98 3.09 1.41
CA GLY A 67 -4.63 2.40 0.29
C GLY A 67 -3.93 2.60 -1.07
N VAL A 68 -3.28 3.76 -1.26
CA VAL A 68 -2.49 4.05 -2.47
C VAL A 68 -1.18 3.29 -2.44
N ILE A 69 -0.46 3.30 -1.31
CA ILE A 69 0.78 2.52 -1.10
C ILE A 69 0.49 1.03 -1.35
N MET A 70 -0.51 0.49 -0.67
CA MET A 70 -0.96 -0.89 -0.81
C MET A 70 -1.25 -1.25 -2.27
N SER A 71 -2.02 -0.41 -2.95
CA SER A 71 -2.36 -0.61 -4.36
C SER A 71 -1.15 -0.54 -5.29
N MET A 72 -0.20 0.37 -5.05
CA MET A 72 1.00 0.51 -5.86
C MET A 72 1.88 -0.74 -5.74
N LEU A 73 2.17 -1.15 -4.50
CA LEU A 73 3.14 -2.20 -4.23
C LEU A 73 2.59 -3.59 -4.53
N SER A 74 1.31 -3.87 -4.25
CA SER A 74 0.69 -5.16 -4.62
C SER A 74 0.74 -5.46 -6.12
N GLN A 75 0.81 -4.44 -6.98
CA GLN A 75 0.84 -4.61 -8.44
C GLN A 75 2.24 -4.56 -9.04
N ARG A 76 3.20 -3.88 -8.38
CA ARG A 76 4.47 -3.50 -9.01
C ARG A 76 5.72 -3.78 -8.17
N ALA A 77 5.57 -4.14 -6.89
CA ALA A 77 6.71 -4.36 -6.02
C ALA A 77 7.13 -5.83 -5.95
N LEU A 78 8.44 -6.02 -5.79
CA LEU A 78 9.08 -7.26 -5.39
C LEU A 78 9.56 -7.16 -3.93
N PRO A 79 9.50 -8.25 -3.15
CA PRO A 79 8.86 -9.53 -3.51
C PRO A 79 7.35 -9.37 -3.70
N SER A 80 6.76 -10.16 -4.59
CA SER A 80 5.30 -10.15 -4.79
C SER A 80 4.61 -10.62 -3.51
N ARG A 81 3.62 -9.85 -3.04
CA ARG A 81 2.88 -10.09 -1.80
C ARG A 81 1.41 -9.74 -1.97
N HIS A 82 0.57 -10.34 -1.13
CA HIS A 82 -0.84 -9.97 -1.08
C HIS A 82 -1.01 -8.53 -0.57
N PRO A 83 -2.06 -7.80 -0.98
CA PRO A 83 -2.29 -6.41 -0.59
C PRO A 83 -2.22 -6.18 0.92
N GLU A 84 -2.75 -7.09 1.74
CA GLU A 84 -2.79 -6.93 3.20
C GLU A 84 -1.38 -6.89 3.82
N GLN A 85 -0.38 -7.46 3.13
CA GLN A 85 1.02 -7.46 3.59
C GLN A 85 1.76 -6.16 3.23
N TRP A 86 1.12 -5.25 2.51
CA TRP A 86 1.60 -3.90 2.18
C TRP A 86 0.91 -2.81 2.99
N MET A 87 0.11 -3.18 4.00
CA MET A 87 -0.48 -2.20 4.90
C MET A 87 0.62 -1.47 5.65
N ALA A 88 0.56 -0.14 5.61
CA ALA A 88 1.46 0.75 6.32
C ALA A 88 0.70 1.50 7.41
N ASP A 89 1.29 1.54 8.60
CA ASP A 89 0.77 2.34 9.71
C ASP A 89 0.88 3.84 9.42
N PRO A 90 0.12 4.69 10.14
CA PRO A 90 0.23 6.13 9.98
C PRO A 90 1.67 6.64 10.13
N GLY A 91 2.13 7.40 9.14
CA GLY A 91 3.51 7.93 9.11
C GLY A 91 4.57 6.91 8.66
N CYS A 92 4.16 5.68 8.33
CA CYS A 92 5.03 4.64 7.83
C CYS A 92 4.87 4.44 6.32
N GLY A 93 5.81 3.72 5.71
CA GLY A 93 5.81 3.42 4.28
C GLY A 93 6.96 2.49 3.91
N TYR A 94 7.38 2.54 2.65
CA TYR A 94 8.44 1.69 2.14
C TYR A 94 9.44 2.48 1.31
N THR A 95 10.72 2.13 1.46
CA THR A 95 11.74 2.49 0.49
C THR A 95 11.65 1.52 -0.68
N VAL A 96 11.50 2.07 -1.88
CA VAL A 96 11.47 1.30 -3.13
C VAL A 96 12.55 1.77 -4.07
N GLN A 97 13.16 0.83 -4.79
CA GLN A 97 14.15 1.12 -5.82
C GLN A 97 13.84 0.34 -7.09
N THR A 98 14.44 0.74 -8.21
CA THR A 98 14.45 -0.07 -9.43
C THR A 98 15.78 0.12 -10.13
N ASP A 99 16.22 -0.89 -10.87
CA ASP A 99 17.35 -0.78 -11.77
C ASP A 99 16.89 -0.79 -13.23
N VAL A 100 17.82 -0.54 -14.15
CA VAL A 100 17.53 -0.48 -15.58
C VAL A 100 16.95 -1.81 -16.10
N GLN A 101 17.43 -2.95 -15.62
CA GLN A 101 17.00 -4.25 -16.11
C GLN A 101 15.56 -4.56 -15.67
N LEU A 102 15.26 -4.37 -14.40
CA LEU A 102 13.94 -4.60 -13.82
C LEU A 102 12.91 -3.63 -14.41
N TRP A 103 13.31 -2.37 -14.56
CA TRP A 103 12.46 -1.35 -15.15
C TRP A 103 12.13 -1.62 -16.61
N MET A 104 13.14 -1.90 -17.44
CA MET A 104 12.94 -2.08 -18.89
C MET A 104 12.13 -3.32 -19.22
N ARG A 105 12.32 -4.41 -18.47
CA ARG A 105 11.67 -5.70 -18.73
C ARG A 105 10.23 -5.74 -18.23
N ASP A 106 10.03 -5.49 -16.93
CA ASP A 106 8.77 -5.80 -16.26
C ASP A 106 8.06 -4.57 -15.68
N ARG A 107 8.73 -3.41 -15.66
CA ARG A 107 8.23 -2.18 -14.98
C ARG A 107 7.90 -2.47 -13.51
N LEU A 108 8.82 -3.15 -12.84
CA LEU A 108 8.73 -3.51 -11.42
C LEU A 108 9.72 -2.70 -10.59
N VAL A 109 9.48 -2.67 -9.28
CA VAL A 109 10.32 -2.03 -8.26
C VAL A 109 10.58 -3.04 -7.16
N GLU A 110 11.66 -2.88 -6.41
CA GLU A 110 11.96 -3.68 -5.22
C GLU A 110 11.67 -2.85 -3.98
N ALA A 111 10.87 -3.38 -3.06
CA ALA A 111 10.72 -2.82 -1.73
C ALA A 111 11.87 -3.34 -0.85
N ILE A 112 12.74 -2.43 -0.44
CA ILE A 112 14.01 -2.79 0.22
C ILE A 112 14.00 -2.49 1.72
N ASP A 113 13.17 -1.56 2.18
CA ASP A 113 13.10 -1.20 3.59
C ASP A 113 11.74 -0.63 3.96
N ILE A 114 11.45 -0.63 5.26
CA ILE A 114 10.28 0.02 5.86
C ILE A 114 10.72 1.36 6.43
N VAL A 115 9.95 2.41 6.14
CA VAL A 115 10.15 3.73 6.75
C VAL A 115 9.11 3.98 7.84
N PRO A 116 9.47 4.63 8.96
CA PRO A 116 10.81 5.15 9.28
C PRO A 116 11.81 4.02 9.56
N PHE A 117 13.10 4.28 9.33
CA PHE A 117 14.16 3.31 9.60
C PHE A 117 14.13 2.85 11.06
N GLY A 118 14.30 1.55 11.29
CA GLY A 118 14.19 0.93 12.61
C GLY A 118 12.75 0.60 13.05
N TYR A 119 11.72 0.98 12.28
CA TYR A 119 10.33 0.61 12.59
C TYR A 119 10.14 -0.92 12.63
N ALA A 120 10.73 -1.63 11.66
CA ALA A 120 10.67 -3.10 11.64
C ALA A 120 11.29 -3.74 12.90
N ASP A 121 12.35 -3.13 13.46
CA ASP A 121 12.99 -3.61 14.67
C ASP A 121 12.11 -3.37 15.90
N THR A 122 11.39 -2.23 15.94
CA THR A 122 10.42 -1.97 17.01
C THR A 122 9.27 -2.98 17.01
N LEU A 123 8.76 -3.36 15.83
CA LEU A 123 7.72 -4.38 15.69
C LEU A 123 8.20 -5.75 16.16
N ARG A 124 9.45 -6.12 15.81
CA ARG A 124 10.05 -7.38 16.30
C ARG A 124 10.20 -7.37 17.82
N GLY A 125 10.72 -6.29 18.40
CA GLY A 125 10.87 -6.17 19.84
C GLY A 125 9.53 -6.23 20.59
N GLN A 126 8.47 -5.64 20.02
CA GLN A 126 7.11 -5.75 20.57
C GLN A 126 6.58 -7.18 20.53
N ALA A 127 6.70 -7.85 19.38
CA ALA A 127 6.25 -9.24 19.23
C ALA A 127 6.99 -10.20 20.18
N GLU A 128 8.31 -10.03 20.34
CA GLU A 128 9.12 -10.81 21.29
C GLU A 128 8.70 -10.56 22.75
N THR A 129 8.32 -9.33 23.08
CA THR A 129 7.82 -8.98 24.43
C THR A 129 6.47 -9.62 24.69
N GLU A 130 5.54 -9.53 23.73
CA GLU A 130 4.20 -10.13 23.82
C GLU A 130 4.24 -11.66 23.88
N GLU A 131 5.14 -12.32 23.13
CA GLU A 131 5.34 -13.77 23.23
C GLU A 131 5.86 -14.16 24.61
N ASN A 132 6.87 -13.45 25.14
CA ASN A 132 7.43 -13.76 26.47
C ASN A 132 6.39 -13.57 27.59
N GLU A 133 5.56 -12.53 27.52
CA GLU A 133 4.47 -12.30 28.47
C GLU A 133 3.35 -13.35 28.36
N ALA A 134 3.16 -13.97 27.19
CA ALA A 134 2.16 -15.02 27.00
C ALA A 134 2.59 -16.40 27.58
N PHE A 135 3.86 -16.56 27.93
CA PHE A 135 4.43 -17.79 28.52
C PHE A 135 4.77 -17.67 30.02
N GLU A 136 4.51 -16.52 30.65
CA GLU A 136 4.52 -16.32 32.12
C GLU A 136 3.11 -16.46 32.75
#